data_AF-A0A3D0PBC3-F1
#
_entry.id   AF-A0A3D0PBC3-F1
#
_cell.length_a   1.000
_cell.length_b   1.000
_cell.length_c   1.000
_cell.angle_alpha   90.00
_cell.angle_beta   90.00
_cell.angle_gamma   90.00
#
_symmetry.space_group_name_H-M   'P 1'
#
loop_
_entity.id
_entity.type
_entity.pdbx_description
1 polymer ?
#
loop_
_entity_poly.entity_id
_entity_poly.type
_entity_poly.pdbx_seq_one_letter_code
_entity_poly.pdbx_strand_id
1 'polypeptide(L)'
;MHGWGSDQRNWDAFEPHCQQRGWPLQRLDRGYGRYPEQSASWLPQGRRALLLSSLGSQLVPSDLLQQADAVVLLASFGRFVPAGAAGRPLQQALRLMDQRLDAGDLLGLFADFR
;
A
#
# COMPACT_ATOMS: atom_id res chain seq x y z
N MET A 1 -2.10 4.51 -5.29
CA MET A 1 -0.96 4.06 -4.47
C MET A 1 -0.99 2.55 -4.38
N HIS A 2 0.05 1.87 -4.90
CA HIS A 2 0.15 0.41 -4.88
C HIS A 2 0.43 -0.15 -3.48
N GLY A 3 0.28 -1.47 -3.31
CA GLY A 3 0.57 -2.19 -2.07
C GLY A 3 1.99 -2.77 -2.01
N TRP A 4 2.28 -3.51 -0.95
CA TRP A 4 3.55 -4.22 -0.76
C TRP A 4 3.81 -5.22 -1.89
N GLY A 5 5.08 -5.37 -2.30
CA GLY A 5 5.49 -6.32 -3.33
C GLY A 5 5.01 -5.99 -4.75
N SER A 6 4.48 -4.79 -4.96
CA SER A 6 4.04 -4.26 -6.25
C SER A 6 4.72 -2.92 -6.54
N ASP A 7 4.38 -2.29 -7.65
CA ASP A 7 4.90 -0.97 -8.07
C ASP A 7 3.83 -0.18 -8.84
N GLN A 8 4.20 0.99 -9.35
CA GLN A 8 3.29 1.86 -10.11
C GLN A 8 2.52 1.18 -11.27
N ARG A 9 3.03 0.08 -11.87
CA ARG A 9 2.37 -0.65 -12.96
C ARG A 9 1.07 -1.34 -12.54
N ASN A 10 0.82 -1.48 -11.24
CA ASN A 10 -0.45 -1.99 -10.72
C ASN A 10 -1.69 -1.22 -11.23
N TRP A 11 -1.48 -0.01 -11.78
CA TRP A 11 -2.51 0.87 -12.28
C TRP A 11 -2.55 0.98 -13.81
N ASP A 12 -1.75 0.20 -14.55
CA ASP A 12 -1.67 0.29 -16.02
C ASP A 12 -3.02 0.04 -16.69
N ALA A 13 -3.79 -0.93 -16.21
CA ALA A 13 -5.12 -1.23 -16.73
C ALA A 13 -6.14 -0.08 -16.55
N PHE A 14 -5.90 0.85 -15.63
CA PHE A 14 -6.80 2.00 -15.41
C PHE A 14 -6.51 3.17 -16.35
N GLU A 15 -5.29 3.28 -16.85
CA GLU A 15 -4.85 4.45 -17.63
C GLU A 15 -5.69 4.70 -18.89
N PRO A 16 -5.98 3.70 -19.76
CA PRO A 16 -6.81 3.92 -20.94
C PRO A 16 -8.22 4.45 -20.58
N HIS A 17 -8.79 3.96 -19.47
CA HIS A 17 -10.13 4.38 -19.03
C HIS A 17 -10.15 5.78 -18.42
N CYS A 18 -9.08 6.17 -17.73
CA CYS A 18 -8.88 7.54 -17.25
C CYS A 18 -8.68 8.50 -18.42
N GLN A 19 -7.83 8.16 -19.39
CA GLN A 19 -7.59 8.96 -20.60
C GLN A 19 -8.88 9.20 -21.39
N GLN A 20 -9.67 8.15 -21.64
CA GLN A 20 -10.98 8.26 -22.32
C GLN A 20 -11.96 9.22 -21.64
N ARG A 21 -11.85 9.39 -20.31
CA ARG A 21 -12.71 10.26 -19.51
C ARG A 21 -12.10 11.64 -19.25
N GLY A 22 -10.89 11.89 -19.77
CA GLY A 22 -10.12 13.10 -19.47
C GLY A 22 -9.75 13.23 -18.00
N TRP A 23 -9.61 12.11 -17.27
CA TRP A 23 -9.22 12.08 -15.87
C TRP A 23 -7.70 11.99 -15.75
N PRO A 24 -7.01 13.01 -15.23
CA PRO A 24 -5.57 12.94 -15.00
C PRO A 24 -5.27 11.83 -13.98
N LEU A 25 -4.43 10.87 -14.37
CA LEU A 25 -3.96 9.79 -13.50
C LEU A 25 -2.53 10.09 -13.05
N GLN A 26 -2.32 10.20 -11.74
CA GLN A 26 -0.99 10.25 -11.13
C GLN A 26 -0.74 8.94 -10.37
N ARG A 27 0.42 8.33 -10.59
CA ARG A 27 0.83 7.09 -9.91
C ARG A 27 1.87 7.44 -8.85
N LEU A 28 1.54 7.15 -7.60
CA LEU A 28 2.49 7.28 -6.50
C LEU A 28 3.30 5.98 -6.39
N ASP A 29 4.60 6.13 -6.15
CA ASP A 29 5.54 5.05 -5.90
C ASP A 29 6.53 5.49 -4.81
N ARG A 30 7.02 4.54 -4.01
CA ARG A 30 7.97 4.80 -2.90
C ARG A 30 9.35 4.21 -3.16
N GLY A 31 9.67 3.93 -4.43
CA GLY A 31 10.95 3.35 -4.84
C GLY A 31 10.90 1.83 -5.01
N TYR A 32 9.74 1.26 -5.36
CA TYR A 32 9.57 -0.17 -5.46
C TYR A 32 10.02 -0.70 -6.84
N GLY A 33 10.64 -1.88 -6.83
CA GLY A 33 11.17 -2.51 -8.05
C GLY A 33 12.32 -1.70 -8.65
N ARG A 34 12.18 -1.27 -9.91
CA ARG A 34 13.17 -0.47 -10.64
C ARG A 34 12.77 1.00 -10.78
N TYR A 35 11.66 1.40 -10.15
CA TYR A 35 11.09 2.72 -10.32
C TYR A 35 11.57 3.66 -9.20
N PRO A 36 11.89 4.92 -9.51
CA PRO A 36 12.21 5.90 -8.48
C PRO A 36 10.96 6.22 -7.65
N GLU A 37 11.17 6.81 -6.49
CA GLU A 37 10.08 7.43 -5.74
C GLU A 37 9.36 8.46 -6.63
N GLN A 38 8.02 8.44 -6.57
CA GLN A 38 7.16 9.34 -7.30
C GLN A 38 6.11 9.93 -6.36
N SER A 39 6.22 11.23 -6.13
CA SER A 39 5.23 12.03 -5.41
C SER A 39 4.09 12.45 -6.33
N ALA A 40 2.94 12.76 -5.75
CA ALA A 40 1.80 13.34 -6.44
C ALA A 40 1.31 14.59 -5.71
N SER A 41 0.61 15.47 -6.43
CA SER A 41 -0.10 16.61 -5.87
C SER A 41 -1.46 16.75 -6.53
N TRP A 42 -2.44 17.25 -5.79
CA TRP A 42 -3.76 17.52 -6.37
C TRP A 42 -3.67 18.65 -7.39
N LEU A 43 -4.36 18.49 -8.51
CA LEU A 43 -4.55 19.59 -9.45
C LEU A 43 -5.49 20.63 -8.83
N PRO A 44 -5.40 21.92 -9.22
CA PRO A 44 -6.20 22.98 -8.61
C PRO A 44 -7.71 22.82 -8.82
N GLN A 45 -8.14 22.04 -9.82
CA GLN A 45 -9.53 21.86 -10.20
C GLN A 45 -9.85 20.39 -10.45
N GLY A 46 -11.13 20.05 -10.30
CA GLY A 46 -11.65 18.69 -10.48
C GLY A 46 -11.85 17.95 -9.15
N ARG A 47 -12.48 16.77 -9.25
CA ARG A 47 -12.66 15.88 -8.09
C ARG A 47 -11.37 15.09 -7.84
N ARG A 48 -11.02 14.94 -6.58
CA ARG A 48 -9.80 14.31 -6.09
C ARG A 48 -10.15 12.92 -5.57
N ALA A 49 -9.72 11.88 -6.27
CA ALA A 49 -9.98 10.49 -5.88
C ALA A 49 -8.66 9.73 -5.66
N LEU A 50 -8.58 8.97 -4.58
CA LEU A 50 -7.47 8.06 -4.31
C LEU A 50 -7.90 6.61 -4.52
N LEU A 51 -7.09 5.86 -5.27
CA LEU A 51 -7.17 4.41 -5.37
C LEU A 51 -5.98 3.82 -4.62
N LEU A 52 -6.26 3.06 -3.56
CA LEU A 52 -5.26 2.52 -2.63
C LEU A 52 -5.41 1.00 -2.58
N SER A 53 -4.32 0.26 -2.75
CA SER A 53 -4.32 -1.21 -2.69
C SER A 53 -3.51 -1.70 -1.49
N SER A 54 -4.06 -2.61 -0.69
CA SER A 54 -3.36 -3.25 0.44
C SER A 54 -2.63 -2.21 1.33
N LEU A 55 -1.30 -2.35 1.50
CA LEU A 55 -0.42 -1.44 2.24
C LEU A 55 -0.41 -0.01 1.70
N GLY A 56 -0.83 0.23 0.45
CA GLY A 56 -0.85 1.56 -0.17
C GLY A 56 -1.69 2.58 0.61
N SER A 57 -2.68 2.12 1.37
CA SER A 57 -3.45 2.97 2.29
C SER A 57 -2.64 3.55 3.44
N GLN A 58 -1.55 2.88 3.83
CA GLN A 58 -0.63 3.29 4.89
C GLN A 58 0.59 4.04 4.36
N LEU A 59 0.83 4.00 3.03
CA LEU A 59 1.99 4.62 2.39
C LEU A 59 1.67 5.95 1.70
N VAL A 60 0.39 6.25 1.47
CA VAL A 60 -0.02 7.53 0.86
C VAL A 60 0.26 8.69 1.83
N PRO A 61 0.79 9.84 1.35
CA PRO A 61 0.95 11.02 2.19
C PRO A 61 -0.37 11.45 2.84
N SER A 62 -0.33 11.76 4.14
CA SER A 62 -1.52 12.13 4.91
C SER A 62 -2.25 13.34 4.33
N ASP A 63 -1.52 14.32 3.84
CA ASP A 63 -2.10 15.54 3.26
C ASP A 63 -2.90 15.25 1.99
N LEU A 64 -2.42 14.32 1.15
CA LEU A 64 -3.19 13.88 -0.03
C LEU A 64 -4.46 13.15 0.40
N LEU A 65 -4.37 12.30 1.41
CA LEU A 65 -5.50 11.54 1.94
C LEU A 65 -6.58 12.45 2.51
N GLN A 66 -6.19 13.45 3.32
CA GLN A 66 -7.12 14.40 3.94
C GLN A 66 -7.82 15.30 2.92
N GLN A 67 -7.17 15.59 1.80
CA GLN A 67 -7.72 16.43 0.73
C GLN A 67 -8.52 15.65 -0.32
N ALA A 68 -8.58 14.33 -0.24
CA ALA A 68 -9.31 13.51 -1.19
C ALA A 68 -10.83 13.67 -1.00
N ASP A 69 -11.57 13.86 -2.09
CA ASP A 69 -13.03 13.88 -2.07
C ASP A 69 -13.61 12.45 -2.04
N ALA A 70 -12.84 11.46 -2.51
CA ALA A 70 -13.18 10.04 -2.45
C ALA A 70 -11.94 9.16 -2.26
N VAL A 71 -12.09 8.07 -1.50
CA VAL A 71 -11.03 7.07 -1.29
C VAL A 71 -11.59 5.68 -1.58
N VAL A 72 -10.95 4.96 -2.50
CA VAL A 72 -11.25 3.58 -2.85
C VAL A 72 -10.17 2.68 -2.27
N LEU A 73 -10.58 1.76 -1.39
CA LEU A 73 -9.71 0.82 -0.71
C LEU A 73 -9.86 -0.57 -1.34
N LEU A 74 -8.80 -1.08 -1.96
CA LEU A 74 -8.75 -2.39 -2.59
C LEU A 74 -7.96 -3.34 -1.70
N ALA A 75 -8.64 -4.26 -1.02
CA ALA A 75 -8.04 -5.20 -0.07
C ALA A 75 -7.10 -4.52 0.96
N SER A 76 -7.43 -3.29 1.36
CA SER A 76 -6.67 -2.51 2.33
C SER A 76 -7.10 -2.82 3.77
N PHE A 77 -6.34 -2.30 4.72
CA PHE A 77 -6.60 -2.44 6.14
C PHE A 77 -6.33 -1.11 6.85
N GLY A 78 -7.11 -0.82 7.90
CA GLY A 78 -6.86 0.35 8.74
C GLY A 78 -5.73 0.14 9.76
N ARG A 79 -5.43 -1.13 10.08
CA ARG A 79 -4.34 -1.51 10.98
C ARG A 79 -3.87 -2.91 10.60
N PHE A 80 -2.56 -3.09 10.45
CA PHE A 80 -1.99 -4.39 10.07
C PHE A 80 -2.23 -5.44 11.15
N VAL A 81 -1.99 -5.07 12.40
CA VAL A 81 -2.23 -5.93 13.58
C VAL A 81 -3.43 -5.40 14.36
N PRO A 82 -4.59 -6.07 14.35
CA PRO A 82 -5.75 -5.63 15.12
C PRO A 82 -5.43 -5.40 16.61
N ALA A 83 -6.17 -4.50 17.26
CA ALA A 83 -6.01 -4.30 18.69
C ALA A 83 -6.65 -5.45 19.50
N GLY A 84 -6.13 -5.67 20.71
CA GLY A 84 -6.72 -6.61 21.66
C GLY A 84 -6.61 -8.08 21.25
N ALA A 85 -7.60 -8.87 21.69
CA ALA A 85 -7.57 -10.33 21.55
C ALA A 85 -7.43 -10.82 20.12
N ALA A 86 -8.07 -10.13 19.16
CA ALA A 86 -8.05 -10.47 17.74
C ALA A 86 -6.65 -10.33 17.11
N GLY A 87 -5.80 -9.45 17.65
CA GLY A 87 -4.43 -9.27 17.15
C GLY A 87 -3.39 -10.18 17.78
N ARG A 88 -3.68 -10.80 18.92
CA ARG A 88 -2.68 -11.60 19.68
C ARG A 88 -2.01 -12.69 18.85
N PRO A 89 -2.72 -13.49 18.03
CA PRO A 89 -2.06 -14.50 17.19
C PRO A 89 -1.05 -13.87 16.22
N LEU A 90 -1.44 -12.77 15.57
CA LEU A 90 -0.55 -12.08 14.62
C LEU A 90 0.64 -11.41 15.33
N GLN A 91 0.44 -10.82 16.51
CA GLN A 91 1.54 -10.30 17.33
C GLN A 91 2.53 -11.39 17.74
N GLN A 92 2.04 -12.58 18.07
CA GLN A 92 2.90 -13.71 18.42
C GLN A 92 3.69 -14.19 17.20
N ALA A 93 3.04 -14.33 16.05
CA ALA A 93 3.70 -14.69 14.80
C ALA A 93 4.80 -13.68 14.44
N LEU A 94 4.52 -12.38 14.49
CA LEU A 94 5.51 -11.34 14.22
C LEU A 94 6.69 -11.36 15.20
N ARG A 95 6.46 -11.61 16.49
CA ARG A 95 7.55 -11.76 17.47
C ARG A 95 8.43 -12.99 17.17
N LEU A 96 7.83 -14.08 16.72
CA LEU A 96 8.59 -15.26 16.33
C LEU A 96 9.42 -14.97 15.07
N MET A 97 8.86 -14.29 14.07
CA MET A 97 9.63 -13.86 12.89
C MET A 97 10.85 -13.03 13.28
N ASP A 98 10.66 -12.06 14.17
CA ASP A 98 11.72 -11.18 14.66
C ASP A 98 12.85 -11.98 15.32
N GLN A 99 12.51 -12.92 16.21
CA GLN A 99 13.47 -13.83 16.85
C GLN A 99 14.24 -14.68 15.84
N ARG A 100 13.58 -15.15 14.77
CA ARG A 100 14.24 -15.91 13.70
C ARG A 100 15.20 -15.05 12.89
N LEU A 101 14.81 -13.82 12.57
CA LEU A 101 15.68 -12.85 11.89
C LEU A 101 16.93 -12.54 12.71
N ASP A 102 16.76 -12.28 14.00
CA ASP A 102 17.87 -12.02 14.93
C ASP A 102 18.83 -13.22 15.04
N ALA A 103 18.29 -14.44 15.01
CA ALA A 103 19.07 -15.67 15.00
C ALA A 103 19.71 -16.01 13.63
N GLY A 104 19.39 -15.26 12.57
CA GLY A 104 19.80 -15.57 11.19
C GLY A 104 19.13 -16.82 10.61
N ASP A 105 18.08 -17.34 11.24
CA ASP A 105 17.37 -18.56 10.83
C ASP A 105 16.29 -18.26 9.78
N LEU A 106 16.74 -17.92 8.57
CA LEU A 106 15.83 -17.61 7.45
C LEU A 106 15.02 -18.83 7.00
N LEU A 107 15.58 -20.05 7.10
CA LEU A 107 14.87 -21.27 6.71
C LEU A 107 13.74 -21.59 7.69
N GLY A 108 13.99 -21.49 8.99
CA GLY A 108 12.96 -21.62 10.02
C GLY A 108 11.89 -20.55 9.87
N LEU A 109 12.28 -19.30 9.59
CA LEU A 109 11.33 -18.22 9.31
C LEU A 109 10.37 -18.61 8.18
N PHE A 110 10.86 -19.04 7.01
CA PHE A 110 9.98 -19.40 5.89
C PHE A 110 9.20 -20.71 6.10
N ALA A 111 9.71 -21.65 6.90
CA ALA A 111 9.00 -22.88 7.22
C ALA A 111 7.72 -22.60 8.02
N ASP A 112 7.75 -21.60 8.91
CA ASP A 112 6.59 -21.19 9.72
C ASP A 112 5.49 -20.48 8.89
N PHE A 113 5.77 -20.08 7.64
CA PHE A 113 4.82 -19.44 6.71
C PHE A 113 4.14 -20.39 5.70
N ARG A 114 4.50 -21.67 5.69
CA ARG A 114 3.94 -22.66 4.75
C ARG A 114 2.62 -23.26 5.21
#